data_AF-A0A7C6KVA2-F1
#
_entry.id   AF-A0A7C6KVA2-F1
#
_cell.length_a   1.000
_cell.length_b   1.000
_cell.length_c   1.000
_cell.angle_alpha   90.00
_cell.angle_beta   90.00
_cell.angle_gamma   90.00
#
_symmetry.space_group_name_H-M   'P 1'
#
loop_
_entity.id
_entity.type
_entity.pdbx_description
1 polymer ?
#
loop_
_entity_poly.entity_id
_entity_poly.type
_entity_poly.pdbx_seq_one_letter_code
_entity_poly.pdbx_strand_id
1 'polypeptide(L)'
;MQDEMNTSLRYRIFKAVILVGIFVSFSSGLLNFILGLDPVVTLTSFACGILTIVLYIAFRISNNYDLLSMIGVIFTSFVLFPAMWLVAGGTHGSIPYYIILNAGIIALLLDGLKRKIIFFLYALVIGSLIVIENNMPVPGYNSGLIRSIDFAFGLFLCLFSIVVLIAVLIDSYMNELKKSKQYLAALQEQNKEIEAKNRLLEKSNSELIKANENAEKLNRLLYEEKQKLQKLSITDYLTGTYNKRFITTCLNEEIEASRKNGKS
;
A
#
# COMPACT_ATOMS: atom_id res chain seq x y z
N MET A 1 4.12 1.28 11.00
CA MET A 1 3.06 1.70 10.06
C MET A 1 3.29 3.10 9.49
N GLN A 2 3.68 4.11 10.29
CA GLN A 2 3.94 5.47 9.79
C GLN A 2 5.21 5.59 8.91
N ASP A 3 6.13 4.63 9.01
CA ASP A 3 7.37 4.56 8.21
C ASP A 3 7.19 3.90 6.82
N GLU A 4 6.08 3.16 6.61
CA GLU A 4 5.74 2.55 5.31
C GLU A 4 5.19 3.57 4.31
N MET A 5 4.59 4.67 4.78
CA MET A 5 4.10 5.74 3.91
C MET A 5 5.23 6.53 3.25
N ASN A 6 6.37 6.72 3.93
CA ASN A 6 7.54 7.44 3.41
C ASN A 6 8.35 6.62 2.38
N THR A 7 8.03 5.33 2.20
CA THR A 7 8.77 4.42 1.31
C THR A 7 8.02 4.02 0.04
N SER A 8 6.79 4.50 -0.15
CA SER A 8 6.03 4.21 -1.37
C SER A 8 6.78 4.66 -2.64
N LEU A 9 6.87 3.75 -3.61
CA LEU A 9 7.42 3.96 -4.95
C LEU A 9 7.00 5.31 -5.55
N ARG A 10 5.73 5.69 -5.37
CA ARG A 10 5.15 6.93 -5.89
C ARG A 10 5.80 8.18 -5.29
N TYR A 11 6.10 8.17 -3.99
CA TYR A 11 6.76 9.30 -3.32
C TYR A 11 8.17 9.54 -3.86
N ARG A 12 8.91 8.46 -4.14
CA ARG A 12 10.27 8.55 -4.70
C ARG A 12 10.26 9.12 -6.11
N ILE A 13 9.35 8.60 -6.95
CA ILE A 13 9.16 9.09 -8.32
C ILE A 13 8.73 10.57 -8.31
N PHE A 14 7.80 10.95 -7.44
CA PHE A 14 7.35 12.34 -7.34
C PHE A 14 8.47 13.31 -6.98
N LYS A 15 9.28 12.97 -5.98
CA LYS A 15 10.44 13.77 -5.57
C LYS A 15 11.42 13.94 -6.72
N ALA A 16 11.67 12.87 -7.49
CA ALA A 16 12.52 12.94 -8.67
C ALA A 16 11.93 13.83 -9.76
N VAL A 17 10.62 13.71 -10.04
CA VAL A 17 9.92 14.57 -11.03
C VAL A 17 10.01 16.04 -10.63
N ILE A 18 9.78 16.37 -9.36
CA ILE A 18 9.91 17.75 -8.85
C ILE A 18 11.34 18.24 -9.01
N LEU A 19 12.34 17.45 -8.61
CA LEU A 19 13.74 17.85 -8.67
C LEU A 19 14.19 18.08 -10.11
N VAL A 20 13.78 17.19 -11.02
CA VAL A 20 13.99 17.34 -12.47
C VAL A 20 13.28 18.60 -12.98
N GLY A 21 12.03 18.85 -12.57
CA GLY A 21 11.27 20.03 -12.95
C GLY A 21 11.94 21.34 -12.52
N ILE A 22 12.48 21.39 -11.29
CA ILE A 22 13.27 22.51 -10.78
C ILE A 22 14.50 22.69 -11.67
N PHE A 23 15.29 21.63 -11.87
CA PHE A 23 16.51 21.69 -12.68
C PHE A 23 16.24 22.20 -14.10
N VAL A 24 15.27 21.60 -14.80
CA VAL A 24 14.88 21.97 -16.17
C VAL A 24 14.42 23.43 -16.24
N SER A 25 13.60 23.88 -15.28
CA SER A 25 13.06 25.25 -15.29
C SER A 25 14.15 26.31 -15.10
N PHE A 26 15.04 26.13 -14.11
CA PHE A 26 16.13 27.06 -13.86
C PHE A 26 17.19 27.02 -14.96
N SER A 27 17.52 25.84 -15.50
CA SER A 27 18.42 25.70 -16.64
C SER A 27 17.87 26.36 -17.90
N SER A 28 16.57 26.20 -18.18
CA SER A 28 15.90 26.89 -19.30
C SER A 28 15.87 28.41 -19.08
N GLY A 29 15.49 28.89 -17.90
CA GLY A 29 15.51 30.32 -17.59
C GLY A 29 16.89 30.95 -17.74
N LEU A 30 17.94 30.25 -17.28
CA LEU A 30 19.32 30.70 -17.43
C LEU A 30 19.75 30.74 -18.90
N LEU A 31 19.42 29.72 -19.70
CA LEU A 31 19.74 29.74 -21.12
C LEU A 31 18.99 30.87 -21.85
N ASN A 32 17.70 31.04 -21.56
CA ASN A 32 16.87 32.09 -22.16
C ASN A 32 17.46 33.48 -21.88
N PHE A 33 17.94 33.70 -20.65
CA PHE A 33 18.64 34.91 -20.25
C PHE A 33 19.96 35.12 -21.03
N ILE A 34 20.79 34.07 -21.16
CA ILE A 34 22.06 34.13 -21.89
C ILE A 34 21.85 34.41 -23.38
N LEU A 35 20.81 33.84 -23.98
CA LEU A 35 20.48 34.02 -25.39
C LEU A 35 19.78 35.34 -25.70
N GLY A 36 19.42 36.13 -24.67
CA GLY A 36 18.70 37.38 -24.84
C GLY A 36 17.31 37.18 -25.45
N LEU A 37 16.63 36.06 -25.11
CA LEU A 37 15.25 35.82 -25.52
C LEU A 37 14.30 36.81 -24.82
N ASP A 38 13.06 36.86 -25.29
CA ASP A 38 12.02 37.73 -24.74
C ASP A 38 11.98 37.63 -23.19
N PRO A 39 12.01 38.78 -22.47
CA PRO A 39 11.96 38.79 -21.01
C PRO A 39 10.78 38.01 -20.43
N VAL A 40 9.64 37.96 -21.14
CA VAL A 40 8.46 37.21 -20.72
C VAL A 40 8.75 35.71 -20.69
N VAL A 41 9.43 35.17 -21.71
CA VAL A 41 9.78 33.74 -21.77
C VAL A 41 10.79 33.40 -20.67
N THR A 42 11.79 34.26 -20.48
CA THR A 42 12.81 34.10 -19.44
C THR A 42 12.20 34.11 -18.03
N LEU A 43 11.35 35.11 -17.73
CA LEU A 43 10.70 35.25 -16.44
C LEU A 43 9.71 34.10 -16.17
N THR A 44 8.99 33.64 -17.21
CA THR A 44 8.07 32.51 -17.10
C THR A 44 8.79 31.22 -16.73
N SER A 45 9.96 30.94 -17.33
CA SER A 45 10.78 29.77 -16.97
C SER A 45 11.23 29.81 -15.49
N PHE A 46 11.70 30.97 -15.01
CA PHE A 46 12.08 31.11 -13.59
C PHE A 46 10.86 31.01 -12.66
N ALA A 47 9.73 31.62 -13.02
CA ALA A 47 8.49 31.55 -12.26
C ALA A 47 8.00 30.10 -12.14
N CYS A 48 8.12 29.30 -13.20
CA CYS A 48 7.86 27.86 -13.17
C CYS A 48 8.76 27.12 -12.17
N GLY A 49 10.05 27.43 -12.15
CA GLY A 49 11.00 26.86 -11.18
C GLY A 49 10.60 27.18 -9.74
N ILE A 50 10.25 28.44 -9.46
CA ILE A 50 9.77 28.89 -8.13
C ILE A 50 8.46 28.18 -7.76
N LEU A 51 7.50 28.12 -8.66
CA LEU A 51 6.22 27.45 -8.42
C LEU A 51 6.41 25.95 -8.13
N THR A 52 7.36 25.30 -8.81
CA THR A 52 7.71 23.89 -8.55
C THR A 52 8.32 23.72 -7.16
N ILE A 53 9.15 24.66 -6.70
CA ILE A 53 9.65 24.68 -5.31
C ILE A 53 8.50 24.87 -4.32
N VAL A 54 7.56 25.77 -4.58
CA VAL A 54 6.38 25.97 -3.73
C VAL A 54 5.55 24.69 -3.64
N LEU A 55 5.33 24.01 -4.77
CA LEU A 55 4.63 22.72 -4.82
C LEU A 55 5.37 21.65 -4.01
N TYR A 56 6.71 21.63 -4.06
CA TYR A 56 7.53 20.73 -3.25
C TYR A 56 7.40 20.99 -1.75
N ILE A 57 7.40 22.27 -1.35
CA ILE A 57 7.21 22.66 0.05
C ILE A 57 5.79 22.26 0.51
N ALA A 58 4.77 22.56 -0.29
CA ALA A 58 3.39 22.17 -0.01
C ALA A 58 3.23 20.65 0.09
N PHE A 59 3.96 19.89 -0.73
CA PHE A 59 4.03 18.43 -0.64
C PHE A 59 4.65 17.95 0.66
N ARG A 60 5.76 18.55 1.07
CA ARG A 60 6.42 18.22 2.33
C ARG A 60 5.51 18.43 3.53
N ILE A 61 4.65 19.46 3.49
CA ILE A 61 3.75 19.82 4.59
C ILE A 61 2.49 18.94 4.60
N SER A 62 1.84 18.79 3.44
CA SER A 62 0.52 18.13 3.37
C SER A 62 0.58 16.60 3.35
N ASN A 63 1.70 16.02 2.91
CA ASN A 63 1.85 14.59 2.66
C ASN A 63 0.74 13.98 1.77
N ASN A 64 0.04 14.81 0.98
CA ASN A 64 -1.05 14.39 0.11
C ASN A 64 -0.58 14.30 -1.34
N TYR A 65 0.09 13.18 -1.64
CA TYR A 65 0.66 12.91 -2.96
C TYR A 65 -0.37 12.96 -4.09
N ASP A 66 -1.52 12.29 -3.92
CA ASP A 66 -2.51 12.14 -5.00
C ASP A 66 -3.10 13.49 -5.42
N LEU A 67 -3.38 14.37 -4.46
CA LEU A 67 -3.91 15.70 -4.74
C LEU A 67 -2.85 16.58 -5.43
N LEU A 68 -1.62 16.61 -4.90
CA LEU A 68 -0.58 17.51 -5.41
C LEU A 68 0.01 17.07 -6.74
N SER A 69 0.11 15.75 -6.97
CA SER A 69 0.47 15.22 -8.29
C SER A 69 -0.59 15.59 -9.33
N MET A 70 -1.88 15.49 -8.99
CA MET A 70 -2.97 15.89 -9.86
C MET A 70 -2.95 17.40 -10.16
N ILE A 71 -2.77 18.25 -9.14
CA ILE A 71 -2.66 19.72 -9.32
C ILE A 71 -1.45 20.05 -10.20
N GLY A 72 -0.29 19.47 -9.90
CA GLY A 72 0.94 19.69 -10.66
C GLY A 72 0.77 19.31 -12.12
N VAL A 73 0.24 18.11 -12.40
CA VAL A 73 -0.02 17.64 -13.77
C VAL A 73 -1.03 18.51 -14.50
N ILE A 74 -2.13 18.92 -13.85
CA ILE A 74 -3.14 19.78 -14.48
C ILE A 74 -2.52 21.13 -14.83
N PHE A 75 -1.81 21.73 -13.87
CA PHE A 75 -1.16 23.02 -14.06
C PHE A 75 -0.13 22.97 -15.20
N THR A 76 0.77 21.97 -15.19
CA THR A 76 1.79 21.87 -16.24
C THR A 76 1.17 21.62 -17.61
N SER A 77 0.22 20.69 -17.69
CA SER A 77 -0.32 20.19 -18.97
C SER A 77 -1.30 21.15 -19.64
N PHE A 78 -2.09 21.89 -18.86
CA PHE A 78 -3.18 22.71 -19.39
C PHE A 78 -2.95 24.22 -19.28
N VAL A 79 -1.97 24.64 -18.48
CA VAL A 79 -1.66 26.07 -18.31
C VAL A 79 -0.24 26.37 -18.79
N LEU A 80 0.76 25.74 -18.19
CA LEU A 80 2.16 26.08 -18.44
C LEU A 80 2.61 25.74 -19.86
N PHE A 81 2.49 24.48 -20.29
CA PHE A 81 2.98 24.08 -21.62
C PHE A 81 2.22 24.73 -22.78
N PRO A 82 0.89 24.88 -22.73
CA PRO A 82 0.17 25.66 -23.73
C PRO A 82 0.59 27.12 -23.77
N ALA A 83 0.78 27.78 -22.61
CA ALA A 83 1.28 29.15 -22.58
C ALA A 83 2.68 29.25 -23.20
N MET A 84 3.60 28.35 -22.80
CA MET A 84 4.96 28.28 -23.33
C MET A 84 4.98 27.99 -24.83
N TRP A 85 4.08 27.15 -25.35
CA TRP A 85 3.94 26.91 -26.78
C TRP A 85 3.67 28.20 -27.56
N LEU A 86 2.76 29.02 -27.05
CA LEU A 86 2.36 30.27 -27.71
C LEU A 86 3.41 31.38 -27.61
N VAL A 87 4.22 31.41 -26.56
CA VAL A 87 5.24 32.46 -26.37
C VAL A 87 6.65 32.07 -26.82
N ALA A 88 6.96 30.78 -26.90
CA ALA A 88 8.30 30.26 -27.17
C ALA A 88 8.42 29.53 -28.52
N GLY A 89 7.67 29.98 -29.54
CA GLY A 89 7.90 29.54 -30.92
C GLY A 89 7.25 28.20 -31.32
N GLY A 90 6.38 27.62 -30.48
CA GLY A 90 5.60 26.42 -30.84
C GLY A 90 6.46 25.24 -31.32
N THR A 91 6.13 24.69 -32.49
CA THR A 91 6.89 23.60 -33.13
C THR A 91 8.31 23.97 -33.54
N HIS A 92 8.62 25.26 -33.67
CA HIS A 92 9.93 25.73 -34.10
C HIS A 92 10.94 25.87 -32.94
N GLY A 93 10.48 25.73 -31.69
CA GLY A 93 11.29 25.80 -30.49
C GLY A 93 11.56 24.45 -29.83
N SER A 94 12.01 24.48 -28.58
CA SER A 94 12.28 23.29 -27.75
C SER A 94 11.04 22.70 -27.06
N ILE A 95 9.90 23.41 -27.07
CA ILE A 95 8.66 23.02 -26.37
C ILE A 95 8.14 21.61 -26.72
N PRO A 96 8.16 21.15 -27.97
CA PRO A 96 7.69 19.79 -28.30
C PRO A 96 8.39 18.68 -27.49
N TYR A 97 9.67 18.84 -27.15
CA TYR A 97 10.39 17.88 -26.33
C TYR A 97 9.89 17.85 -24.90
N TYR A 98 9.64 19.03 -24.31
CA TYR A 98 9.08 19.10 -22.97
C TYR A 98 7.64 18.58 -22.91
N ILE A 99 6.88 18.68 -24.01
CA ILE A 99 5.56 18.07 -24.11
C ILE A 99 5.62 16.55 -24.03
N ILE A 100 6.61 15.93 -24.70
CA ILE A 100 6.86 14.48 -24.61
C ILE A 100 7.28 14.11 -23.19
N LEU A 101 8.18 14.88 -22.57
CA LEU A 101 8.59 14.67 -21.19
C LEU A 101 7.38 14.75 -20.23
N ASN A 102 6.50 15.73 -20.42
CA ASN A 102 5.29 15.90 -19.62
C ASN A 102 4.28 14.77 -19.83
N ALA A 103 4.16 14.21 -21.04
CA ALA A 103 3.40 12.98 -21.27
C ALA A 103 3.95 11.81 -20.45
N GLY A 104 5.28 11.68 -20.37
CA GLY A 104 5.94 10.73 -19.48
C GLY A 104 5.62 10.99 -18.00
N ILE A 105 5.64 12.25 -17.57
CA ILE A 105 5.28 12.64 -16.19
C ILE A 105 3.82 12.30 -15.87
N ILE A 106 2.87 12.57 -16.78
CA ILE A 106 1.46 12.15 -16.64
C ILE A 106 1.38 10.63 -16.44
N ALA A 107 2.12 9.87 -17.24
CA ALA A 107 2.11 8.40 -17.18
C ALA A 107 2.70 7.85 -15.88
N LEU A 108 3.73 8.51 -15.34
CA LEU A 108 4.42 8.14 -14.10
C LEU A 108 3.64 8.54 -12.84
N LEU A 109 3.04 9.73 -12.82
CA LEU A 109 2.44 10.28 -11.61
C LEU A 109 0.97 9.87 -11.41
N LEU A 110 0.21 9.71 -12.50
CA LEU A 110 -1.21 9.37 -12.42
C LEU A 110 -1.45 7.88 -12.63
N ASP A 111 -2.53 7.38 -12.06
CA ASP A 111 -2.96 5.99 -12.16
C ASP A 111 -4.40 5.84 -12.67
N GLY A 112 -4.76 4.59 -12.99
CA GLY A 112 -6.13 4.19 -13.31
C GLY A 112 -6.80 5.00 -14.42
N LEU A 113 -8.05 5.40 -14.16
CA LEU A 113 -8.89 6.15 -15.09
C LEU A 113 -8.45 7.62 -15.23
N LYS A 114 -7.97 8.23 -14.14
CA LYS A 114 -7.49 9.62 -14.13
C LYS A 114 -6.39 9.83 -15.18
N ARG A 115 -5.41 8.92 -15.21
CA ARG A 115 -4.34 8.94 -16.23
C ARG A 115 -4.90 8.92 -17.65
N LYS A 116 -5.85 8.03 -17.95
CA LYS A 116 -6.43 7.91 -19.30
C LYS A 116 -7.16 9.18 -19.73
N ILE A 117 -7.97 9.75 -18.85
CA ILE A 117 -8.73 10.98 -19.11
C ILE A 117 -7.76 12.14 -19.35
N ILE A 118 -6.81 12.36 -18.45
CA ILE A 118 -5.86 13.46 -18.55
C ILE A 118 -4.98 13.33 -19.80
N PHE A 119 -4.51 12.12 -20.11
CA PHE A 119 -3.70 11.88 -21.30
C PHE A 119 -4.47 12.16 -22.59
N PHE A 120 -5.75 11.75 -22.67
CA PHE A 120 -6.62 12.05 -23.81
C PHE A 120 -6.86 13.56 -23.97
N LEU A 121 -7.22 14.25 -22.88
CA LEU A 121 -7.39 15.71 -22.90
C LEU A 121 -6.11 16.43 -23.28
N TYR A 122 -4.96 15.97 -22.77
CA TYR A 122 -3.66 16.53 -23.10
C TYR A 122 -3.33 16.38 -24.59
N ALA A 123 -3.60 15.21 -25.18
CA ALA A 123 -3.45 15.00 -26.61
C ALA A 123 -4.36 15.92 -27.45
N LEU A 124 -5.60 16.16 -27.02
CA LEU A 124 -6.50 17.11 -27.67
C LEU A 124 -5.96 18.55 -27.61
N VAL A 125 -5.39 18.95 -26.47
CA VAL A 125 -4.78 20.28 -26.32
C VAL A 125 -3.58 20.44 -27.25
N ILE A 126 -2.70 19.45 -27.32
CA ILE A 126 -1.55 19.47 -28.24
C ILE A 126 -2.03 19.55 -29.69
N GLY A 127 -3.01 18.73 -30.08
CA GLY A 127 -3.60 18.78 -31.42
C GLY A 127 -4.20 20.14 -31.75
N SER A 128 -4.88 20.75 -30.78
CA SER A 128 -5.45 22.09 -30.92
C SER A 128 -4.36 23.16 -31.08
N LEU A 129 -3.27 23.08 -30.30
CA LEU A 129 -2.13 24.00 -30.40
C LEU A 129 -1.45 23.93 -31.77
N ILE A 130 -1.30 22.73 -32.35
CA ILE A 130 -0.75 22.54 -33.69
C ILE A 130 -1.66 23.18 -34.75
N VAL A 131 -2.97 23.02 -34.64
CA VAL A 131 -3.94 23.65 -35.56
C VAL A 131 -3.92 25.18 -35.42
N ILE A 132 -3.83 25.70 -34.19
CA ILE A 132 -3.73 27.14 -33.93
C ILE A 132 -2.45 27.71 -34.55
N GLU A 133 -1.30 27.06 -34.36
CA GLU A 133 -0.01 27.49 -34.92
C GLU A 133 -0.03 27.52 -36.45
N ASN A 134 -0.73 26.58 -37.10
CA ASN A 134 -0.88 26.59 -38.55
C ASN A 134 -1.69 27.80 -39.07
N ASN A 135 -2.60 28.34 -38.26
CA ASN A 135 -3.45 29.47 -38.63
C ASN A 135 -2.90 30.82 -38.14
N MET A 136 -2.09 30.83 -37.08
CA MET A 136 -1.51 32.03 -36.46
C MET A 136 -0.01 31.82 -36.29
N PRO A 137 0.84 32.50 -37.08
CA PRO A 137 2.29 32.34 -36.98
C PRO A 137 2.75 32.77 -35.59
N VAL A 138 3.34 31.82 -34.86
CA VAL A 138 3.90 32.05 -33.53
C VAL A 138 5.17 32.92 -33.66
N PRO A 139 5.45 33.84 -32.72
CA PRO A 139 6.68 34.65 -32.75
C PRO A 139 7.91 33.77 -32.93
N GLY A 140 8.67 34.04 -34.00
CA GLY A 140 9.87 33.29 -34.35
C GLY A 140 11.12 33.80 -33.63
N TYR A 141 12.18 32.99 -33.63
CA TYR A 141 13.50 33.40 -33.15
C TYR A 141 14.12 34.47 -34.07
N ASN A 142 14.82 35.44 -33.48
CA ASN A 142 15.54 36.49 -34.22
C ASN A 142 16.67 35.95 -35.11
N SER A 143 17.19 34.77 -34.81
CA SER A 143 18.30 34.16 -35.55
C SER A 143 18.18 32.64 -35.56
N GLY A 144 18.54 32.03 -36.68
CA GLY A 144 18.62 30.57 -36.82
C GLY A 144 19.63 29.94 -35.87
N LEU A 145 20.69 30.66 -35.48
CA LEU A 145 21.67 30.19 -34.50
C LEU A 145 21.06 30.06 -33.11
N ILE A 146 20.29 31.06 -32.66
CA ILE A 146 19.61 31.05 -31.35
C ILE A 146 18.63 29.88 -31.31
N ARG A 147 17.85 29.68 -32.38
CA ARG A 147 16.93 28.55 -32.51
C ARG A 147 17.64 27.21 -32.37
N SER A 148 18.75 27.03 -33.08
CA SER A 148 19.52 25.78 -33.04
C SER A 148 20.08 25.49 -31.64
N ILE A 149 20.56 26.52 -30.93
CA ILE A 149 21.04 26.38 -29.55
C ILE A 149 19.90 25.99 -28.61
N ASP A 150 18.76 26.69 -28.67
CA ASP A 150 17.61 26.39 -27.82
C ASP A 150 17.09 24.97 -28.06
N PHE A 151 16.97 24.57 -29.33
CA PHE A 151 16.56 23.23 -29.72
C PHE A 151 17.52 22.15 -29.19
N ALA A 152 18.83 22.32 -29.40
CA ALA A 152 19.84 21.36 -28.95
C ALA A 152 19.87 21.23 -27.41
N PHE A 153 19.77 22.36 -26.71
CA PHE A 153 19.74 22.37 -25.26
C PHE A 153 18.45 21.77 -24.69
N GLY A 154 17.30 22.10 -25.27
CA GLY A 154 16.01 21.52 -24.87
C GLY A 154 15.98 20.01 -25.05
N LEU A 155 16.49 19.52 -26.18
CA LEU A 155 16.66 18.08 -26.42
C LEU A 155 17.60 17.44 -25.40
N PHE A 156 18.74 18.06 -25.12
CA PHE A 156 19.70 17.57 -24.11
C PHE A 156 19.06 17.49 -22.72
N LEU A 157 18.38 18.54 -22.28
CA LEU A 157 17.66 18.55 -21.00
C LEU A 157 16.58 17.49 -20.93
N CYS A 158 15.82 17.29 -22.02
CA CYS A 158 14.79 16.26 -22.10
C CYS A 158 15.39 14.85 -21.97
N LEU A 159 16.45 14.55 -22.73
CA LEU A 159 17.14 13.26 -22.66
C LEU A 159 17.72 13.00 -21.28
N PHE A 160 18.41 14.00 -20.71
CA PHE A 160 18.95 13.92 -19.35
C PHE A 160 17.84 13.64 -18.32
N SER A 161 16.73 14.38 -18.42
CA SER A 161 15.56 14.21 -17.55
C SER A 161 14.97 12.81 -17.65
N ILE A 162 14.79 12.29 -18.86
CA ILE A 162 14.28 10.93 -19.10
C ILE A 162 15.21 9.89 -18.47
N VAL A 163 16.53 10.00 -18.68
CA VAL A 163 17.51 9.08 -18.10
C VAL A 163 17.42 9.08 -16.57
N VAL A 164 17.38 10.26 -15.95
CA VAL A 164 17.25 10.39 -14.48
C VAL A 164 15.93 9.78 -13.98
N LEU A 165 14.80 10.08 -14.63
CA LEU A 165 13.49 9.56 -14.24
C LEU A 165 13.41 8.03 -14.40
N ILE A 166 13.94 7.49 -15.49
CA ILE A 166 13.98 6.04 -15.74
C ILE A 166 14.90 5.36 -14.71
N ALA A 167 16.07 5.92 -14.40
CA ALA A 167 16.96 5.37 -13.39
C ALA A 167 16.27 5.29 -12.02
N VAL A 168 15.64 6.39 -11.58
CA VAL A 168 14.88 6.41 -10.31
C VAL A 168 13.73 5.40 -10.33
N LEU A 169 13.01 5.27 -11.45
CA LEU A 169 11.93 4.30 -11.61
C LEU A 169 12.45 2.86 -11.46
N ILE A 170 13.53 2.51 -12.16
CA ILE A 170 14.15 1.17 -12.13
C ILE A 170 14.64 0.86 -10.72
N ASP A 171 15.41 1.75 -10.11
CA ASP A 171 15.95 1.55 -8.76
C ASP A 171 14.83 1.40 -7.73
N SER A 172 13.77 2.21 -7.87
CA SER A 172 12.62 2.12 -6.96
C SER A 172 11.84 0.83 -7.16
N TYR A 173 11.65 0.38 -8.41
CA TYR A 173 11.01 -0.89 -8.73
C TYR A 173 11.83 -2.09 -8.21
N MET A 174 13.14 -2.09 -8.42
CA MET A 174 14.03 -3.17 -7.96
C MET A 174 14.05 -3.29 -6.43
N ASN A 175 13.99 -2.16 -5.73
CA ASN A 175 13.87 -2.13 -4.28
C ASN A 175 12.55 -2.75 -3.79
N GLU A 176 11.42 -2.40 -4.41
CA GLU A 176 10.12 -2.99 -4.08
C GLU A 176 10.06 -4.49 -4.42
N LEU A 177 10.65 -4.90 -5.55
CA LEU A 177 10.75 -6.30 -5.91
C LEU A 177 11.58 -7.11 -4.88
N LYS A 178 12.68 -6.55 -4.39
CA LYS A 178 13.51 -7.18 -3.36
C LYS A 178 12.72 -7.36 -2.04
N LYS A 179 12.00 -6.32 -1.60
CA LYS A 179 11.13 -6.40 -0.41
C LYS A 179 10.03 -7.44 -0.58
N SER A 180 9.36 -7.45 -1.73
CA SER A 180 8.32 -8.44 -2.05
C SER A 180 8.85 -9.88 -1.95
N LYS A 181 10.06 -10.15 -2.46
CA LYS A 181 10.72 -11.46 -2.31
C LYS A 181 11.03 -11.81 -0.85
N GLN A 182 11.48 -10.84 -0.05
CA GLN A 182 11.73 -11.05 1.38
C GLN A 182 10.44 -11.37 2.14
N TYR A 183 9.35 -10.64 1.87
CA TYR A 183 8.05 -10.92 2.47
C TYR A 183 7.53 -12.31 2.08
N LEU A 184 7.72 -12.72 0.81
CA LEU A 184 7.33 -14.06 0.37
C LEU A 184 8.12 -15.15 1.09
N ALA A 185 9.43 -14.98 1.26
CA ALA A 185 10.26 -15.92 2.00
C ALA A 185 9.83 -16.03 3.49
N ALA A 186 9.57 -14.89 4.14
CA ALA A 186 9.09 -14.87 5.52
C ALA A 186 7.71 -15.54 5.67
N LEU A 187 6.79 -15.30 4.72
CA LEU A 187 5.48 -15.97 4.71
C LEU A 187 5.59 -17.49 4.51
N GLN A 188 6.51 -17.94 3.65
CA GLN A 188 6.76 -19.37 3.46
C GLN A 188 7.33 -20.03 4.72
N GLU A 189 8.21 -19.34 5.45
CA GLU A 189 8.75 -19.83 6.72
C GLU A 189 7.66 -19.92 7.80
N GLN A 190 6.84 -18.88 7.95
CA GLN A 190 5.72 -18.89 8.88
C GLN A 190 4.70 -19.99 8.55
N ASN A 191 4.41 -20.21 7.27
CA ASN A 191 3.51 -21.30 6.86
C ASN A 191 4.07 -22.68 7.24
N LYS A 192 5.38 -22.90 7.12
CA LYS A 192 6.02 -24.15 7.57
C LYS A 192 5.94 -24.31 9.09
N GLU A 193 6.13 -23.24 9.84
CA GLU A 193 6.01 -23.26 11.30
C GLU A 193 4.57 -23.59 11.74
N ILE A 194 3.57 -22.98 11.09
CA ILE A 194 2.16 -23.26 11.33
C ILE A 194 1.84 -24.73 11.03
N GLU A 195 2.32 -25.26 9.90
CA GLU A 195 2.12 -26.67 9.55
C GLU A 195 2.74 -27.60 10.58
N ALA A 196 3.95 -27.30 11.07
CA ALA A 196 4.60 -28.08 12.12
C ALA A 196 3.82 -28.04 13.45
N LYS A 197 3.34 -26.85 13.85
CA LYS A 197 2.51 -26.68 15.05
C LYS A 197 1.18 -27.42 14.93
N ASN A 198 0.54 -27.40 13.76
CA ASN A 198 -0.71 -28.12 13.52
C ASN A 198 -0.52 -29.64 13.66
N ARG A 199 0.56 -30.21 13.13
CA ARG A 199 0.87 -31.63 13.31
C ARG A 199 1.08 -32.01 14.78
N LEU A 200 1.73 -31.14 15.56
CA LEU A 200 1.90 -31.35 17.01
C LEU A 200 0.58 -31.26 17.78
N LEU A 201 -0.30 -30.33 17.39
CA LEU A 201 -1.65 -30.20 17.96
C LEU A 201 -2.50 -31.43 17.66
N GLU A 202 -2.48 -31.93 16.43
CA GLU A 202 -3.19 -33.17 16.06
C GLU A 202 -2.73 -34.36 16.89
N LYS A 203 -1.41 -34.51 17.08
CA LYS A 203 -0.84 -35.55 17.95
C LYS A 203 -1.31 -35.40 19.39
N SER A 204 -1.20 -34.20 19.96
CA SER A 204 -1.60 -33.92 21.35
C SER A 204 -3.10 -34.17 21.57
N ASN A 205 -3.95 -33.80 20.60
CA ASN A 205 -5.38 -34.08 20.64
C ASN A 205 -5.65 -35.59 20.62
N SER A 206 -4.93 -36.35 19.79
CA SER A 206 -5.07 -37.81 19.75
C SER A 206 -4.69 -38.49 21.08
N GLU A 207 -3.66 -37.98 21.77
CA GLU A 207 -3.24 -38.46 23.09
C GLU A 207 -4.28 -38.12 24.17
N LEU A 208 -4.84 -36.91 24.11
CA LEU A 208 -5.88 -36.45 25.04
C LEU A 208 -7.14 -37.29 24.91
N ILE A 209 -7.57 -37.61 23.69
CA ILE A 209 -8.72 -38.49 23.44
C ILE A 209 -8.50 -39.86 24.11
N LYS A 210 -7.33 -40.48 23.92
CA LYS A 210 -6.99 -41.77 24.56
C LYS A 210 -6.96 -41.68 26.09
N ALA A 211 -6.42 -40.59 26.64
CA ALA A 211 -6.40 -40.36 28.09
C ALA A 211 -7.82 -40.22 28.64
N ASN A 212 -8.71 -39.52 27.93
CA ASN A 212 -10.11 -39.38 28.30
C ASN A 212 -10.85 -40.74 28.28
N GLU A 213 -10.65 -41.54 27.22
CA GLU A 213 -11.22 -42.91 27.14
C GLU A 213 -10.77 -43.80 28.32
N ASN A 214 -9.49 -43.74 28.67
CA ASN A 214 -8.95 -44.47 29.82
C ASN A 214 -9.54 -44.00 31.15
N ALA A 215 -9.70 -42.68 31.33
CA ALA A 215 -10.31 -42.11 32.52
C ALA A 215 -11.79 -42.53 32.65
N GLU A 216 -12.54 -42.54 31.55
CA GLU A 216 -13.92 -43.04 31.51
C GLU A 216 -14.00 -44.52 31.90
N LYS A 217 -13.09 -45.36 31.39
CA LYS A 217 -13.01 -46.79 31.74
C LYS A 217 -12.72 -46.98 33.22
N LEU A 218 -11.77 -46.23 33.78
CA LEU A 218 -11.42 -46.30 35.20
C LEU A 218 -12.58 -45.84 36.08
N ASN A 219 -13.29 -44.77 35.68
CA ASN A 219 -14.48 -44.30 36.38
C ASN A 219 -15.59 -45.35 36.41
N ARG A 220 -15.80 -46.10 35.32
CA ARG A 220 -16.76 -47.23 35.29
C ARG A 220 -16.35 -48.33 36.28
N LEU A 221 -15.09 -48.76 36.27
CA LEU A 221 -14.59 -49.78 37.20
C LEU A 221 -14.71 -49.34 38.67
N LEU A 222 -14.39 -48.08 38.95
CA LEU A 222 -14.51 -47.51 40.29
C LEU A 222 -15.98 -47.46 40.76
N TYR A 223 -16.90 -47.15 39.85
CA TYR A 223 -18.33 -47.20 40.14
C TYR A 223 -18.81 -48.63 40.47
N GLU A 224 -18.38 -49.62 39.70
CA GLU A 224 -18.69 -51.03 39.95
C GLU A 224 -18.14 -51.51 41.31
N GLU A 225 -16.87 -51.19 41.63
CA GLU A 225 -16.28 -51.51 42.93
C GLU A 225 -17.00 -50.82 44.08
N LYS A 226 -17.38 -49.54 43.92
CA LYS A 226 -18.18 -48.83 44.91
C LYS A 226 -19.52 -49.53 45.17
N GLN A 227 -20.21 -50.00 44.11
CA GLN A 227 -21.44 -50.78 44.27
C GLN A 227 -21.21 -52.10 45.01
N LYS A 228 -20.13 -52.84 44.70
CA LYS A 228 -19.76 -54.07 45.41
C LYS A 228 -19.48 -53.83 46.88
N LEU A 229 -18.70 -52.80 47.20
CA LEU A 229 -18.40 -52.40 48.58
C LEU A 229 -19.65 -51.98 49.34
N GLN A 230 -20.56 -51.25 48.70
CA GLN A 230 -21.84 -50.89 49.29
C GLN A 230 -22.70 -52.13 49.56
N LYS A 231 -22.71 -53.12 48.65
CA LYS A 231 -23.38 -54.40 48.88
C LYS A 231 -22.77 -55.16 50.07
N LEU A 232 -21.44 -55.23 50.14
CA LEU A 232 -20.71 -55.87 51.23
C LEU A 232 -20.93 -55.16 52.58
N SER A 233 -21.09 -53.84 52.60
CA SER A 233 -21.30 -53.10 53.85
C SER A 233 -22.70 -53.31 54.45
N ILE A 234 -23.70 -53.59 53.62
CA ILE A 234 -25.09 -53.82 54.04
C ILE A 234 -25.42 -55.30 54.28
N THR A 235 -24.59 -56.24 53.82
CA THR A 235 -24.77 -57.70 54.03
C THR A 235 -23.77 -58.26 55.04
N ASP A 236 -24.22 -59.10 55.95
CA ASP A 236 -23.39 -59.89 56.87
C ASP A 236 -22.54 -60.91 56.08
N TYR A 237 -21.24 -60.88 56.31
CA TYR A 237 -20.25 -61.67 55.57
C TYR A 237 -20.43 -63.19 55.71
N LEU A 238 -20.95 -63.68 56.85
CA LEU A 238 -21.05 -65.11 57.13
C LEU A 238 -22.34 -65.74 56.61
N THR A 239 -23.42 -64.96 56.52
CA THR A 239 -24.77 -65.47 56.20
C THR A 239 -25.34 -64.93 54.89
N GLY A 240 -24.77 -63.86 54.34
CA GLY A 240 -25.33 -63.14 53.20
C GLY A 240 -26.65 -62.42 53.51
N THR A 241 -27.12 -62.46 54.76
CA THR A 241 -28.30 -61.73 55.21
C THR A 241 -27.97 -60.27 55.47
N TYR A 242 -28.93 -59.35 55.39
CA TYR A 242 -28.66 -57.94 55.67
C TYR A 242 -28.13 -57.77 57.09
N ASN A 243 -27.06 -56.98 57.24
CA ASN A 243 -26.44 -56.74 58.53
C ASN A 243 -27.47 -56.11 59.47
N LYS A 244 -27.61 -56.64 60.69
CA LYS A 244 -28.52 -56.14 61.72
C LYS A 244 -28.45 -54.61 61.86
N ARG A 245 -27.24 -54.03 61.77
CA ARG A 245 -27.05 -52.58 61.85
C ARG A 245 -27.76 -51.84 60.72
N PHE A 246 -27.66 -52.32 59.48
CA PHE A 246 -28.34 -51.75 58.32
C PHE A 246 -29.87 -51.87 58.46
N ILE A 247 -30.37 -53.05 58.82
CA ILE A 247 -31.80 -53.29 59.07
C ILE A 247 -32.33 -52.32 60.13
N THR A 248 -31.59 -52.13 61.23
CA THR A 248 -31.98 -51.24 62.33
C THR A 248 -32.01 -49.77 61.88
N THR A 249 -31.05 -49.34 61.05
CA THR A 249 -31.02 -47.97 60.50
C THR A 249 -32.21 -47.72 59.58
N CYS A 250 -32.50 -48.60 58.62
CA CYS A 250 -33.67 -48.45 57.73
C CYS A 250 -34.98 -48.42 58.52
N LEU A 251 -35.13 -49.28 59.53
CA LEU A 251 -36.29 -49.27 60.42
C LEU A 251 -36.45 -47.92 61.15
N ASN A 252 -35.36 -47.34 61.66
CA ASN A 252 -35.40 -46.04 62.32
C ASN A 252 -35.77 -44.90 61.36
N GLU A 253 -35.22 -44.90 60.14
CA GLU A 253 -35.54 -43.89 59.10
C GLU A 253 -37.01 -43.96 58.69
N GLU A 254 -37.56 -45.16 58.47
CA GLU A 254 -38.97 -45.37 58.12
C GLU A 254 -39.91 -44.91 59.25
N ILE A 255 -39.53 -45.19 60.51
CA ILE A 255 -40.25 -44.74 61.71
C ILE A 255 -40.24 -43.19 61.78
N GLU A 256 -39.11 -42.54 61.52
CA GLU A 256 -39.03 -41.07 61.49
C GLU A 256 -39.83 -40.45 60.34
N ALA A 257 -39.76 -41.03 59.13
CA ALA A 257 -40.53 -40.57 57.98
C ALA A 257 -42.04 -40.69 58.24
N SER A 258 -42.48 -41.81 58.81
CA SER A 258 -43.88 -42.01 59.21
C SER A 258 -44.33 -41.01 60.29
N ARG A 259 -43.47 -40.69 61.26
CA ARG A 259 -43.74 -39.65 62.27
C ARG A 259 -43.83 -38.24 61.68
N LYS A 260 -43.08 -37.95 60.62
CA LYS A 260 -43.17 -36.67 59.89
C LYS A 260 -44.45 -36.60 59.06
N ASN A 261 -44.82 -37.68 58.37
CA ASN A 261 -46.00 -37.72 57.50
C ASN A 261 -47.33 -37.82 58.29
N GLY A 262 -47.32 -38.41 59.49
CA GLY A 262 -48.49 -38.45 60.40
C GLY A 262 -48.76 -37.17 61.20
N LYS A 263 -48.01 -36.08 60.93
CA LYS A 263 -48.20 -34.75 61.54
C LYS A 263 -48.79 -33.71 60.57
N SER A 264 -49.34 -34.14 59.44
CA SER A 264 -50.15 -33.31 58.53
C SER A 264 -51.63 -33.57 58.71
#